data_AF-A0A964XVW9-F1
#
_entry.id   AF-A0A964XVW9-F1
#
_cell.length_a   1.000
_cell.length_b   1.000
_cell.length_c   1.000
_cell.angle_alpha   90.00
_cell.angle_beta   90.00
_cell.angle_gamma   90.00
#
_symmetry.space_group_name_H-M   'P 1'
#
loop_
_entity.id
_entity.type
_entity.pdbx_description
1 polymer ?
#
loop_
_entity_poly.entity_id
_entity_poly.type
_entity_poly.pdbx_seq_one_letter_code
_entity_poly.pdbx_strand_id
1 'polypeptide(L)'
;RFMHFLPSPARLRAAVASAWRGPQVVAAGHNPLGALSVVAMLLVLGLQVASGLISDDEIAFSGPLSVLVPSDWSSLATWYHKAVGKRLLIGLVVLHVLAIVYHRVRFGERLVTTMVHGDKPLSHEQAVQTPSSRDGLRERLHALVWLVACAWIVRAVVQWGSST
;
A
#
# COMPACT_ATOMS: atom_id res chain seq x y z
N ARG A 1 10.17 13.57 -4.36
CA ARG A 1 8.76 13.25 -4.71
C ARG A 1 8.06 12.43 -3.61
N PHE A 2 8.63 11.33 -3.11
CA PHE A 2 8.06 10.56 -1.98
C PHE A 2 7.94 11.33 -0.66
N MET A 3 8.89 12.21 -0.33
CA MET A 3 8.79 13.05 0.87
C MET A 3 7.61 14.04 0.85
N HIS A 4 7.03 14.32 -0.33
CA HIS A 4 5.82 15.15 -0.46
C HIS A 4 4.53 14.31 -0.50
N PHE A 5 4.63 12.99 -0.35
CA PHE A 5 3.47 12.08 -0.35
C PHE A 5 2.71 12.14 0.98
N LEU A 6 3.43 12.33 2.10
CA LEU A 6 2.82 12.48 3.41
C LEU A 6 2.22 13.89 3.54
N PRO A 7 0.89 14.02 3.70
CA PRO A 7 0.27 15.32 3.89
C PRO A 7 0.67 15.92 5.23
N SER A 8 0.94 17.23 5.27
CA SER A 8 1.17 17.94 6.53
C SER A 8 -0.10 17.95 7.39
N PRO A 9 0.00 18.02 8.73
CA PRO A 9 -1.17 17.99 9.62
C PRO A 9 -2.24 19.04 9.30
N ALA A 10 -1.80 20.24 8.88
CA ALA A 10 -2.68 21.32 8.45
C ALA A 10 -3.49 20.95 7.19
N ARG A 11 -2.87 20.30 6.21
CA ARG A 11 -3.53 19.83 4.98
C ARG A 11 -4.50 18.68 5.25
N LEU A 12 -4.17 17.83 6.22
CA LEU A 12 -5.00 16.71 6.65
C LEU A 12 -6.30 17.21 7.28
N ARG A 13 -6.21 18.18 8.21
CA ARG A 13 -7.40 18.86 8.79
C ARG A 13 -8.24 19.56 7.74
N ALA A 14 -7.61 20.31 6.83
CA ALA A 14 -8.31 21.01 5.76
C ALA A 14 -9.02 20.05 4.81
N ALA A 15 -8.42 18.90 4.49
CA ALA A 15 -9.00 17.89 3.62
C ALA A 15 -10.16 17.12 4.26
N VAL A 16 -10.05 16.80 5.56
CA VAL A 16 -11.19 16.24 6.30
C VAL A 16 -12.32 17.26 6.35
N ALA A 17 -12.04 18.54 6.62
CA ALA A 17 -13.06 19.57 6.65
C ALA A 17 -13.70 19.84 5.27
N SER A 18 -12.92 19.74 4.18
CA SER A 18 -13.41 19.99 2.82
C SER A 18 -14.12 18.78 2.20
N ALA A 19 -13.79 17.54 2.62
CA ALA A 19 -14.50 16.33 2.19
C ALA A 19 -16.00 16.39 2.53
N TRP A 20 -16.38 17.15 3.56
CA TRP A 20 -17.76 17.35 3.99
C TRP A 20 -18.44 18.54 3.30
N ARG A 21 -17.70 19.37 2.57
CA ARG A 21 -18.18 20.63 1.95
C ARG A 21 -18.42 20.54 0.44
N GLY A 22 -18.33 19.35 -0.16
CA GLY A 22 -18.66 19.11 -1.57
C GLY A 22 -17.45 19.09 -2.53
N PRO A 23 -17.68 18.98 -3.85
CA PRO A 23 -16.64 18.62 -4.80
C PRO A 23 -15.60 19.72 -4.99
N GLN A 24 -14.35 19.40 -4.69
CA GLN A 24 -13.20 20.26 -4.99
C GLN A 24 -12.51 19.73 -6.25
N VAL A 25 -12.02 20.65 -7.10
CA VAL A 25 -11.17 20.31 -8.24
C VAL A 25 -9.84 19.81 -7.68
N VAL A 26 -9.68 18.49 -7.57
CA VAL A 26 -8.46 17.87 -7.05
C VAL A 26 -7.36 18.04 -8.09
N ALA A 27 -6.47 19.03 -7.87
CA ALA A 27 -5.25 19.17 -8.64
C ALA A 27 -4.44 17.86 -8.62
N ALA A 28 -3.78 17.53 -9.73
CA ALA A 28 -2.96 16.33 -9.85
C ALA A 28 -1.98 16.21 -8.66
N GLY A 29 -2.08 15.13 -7.88
CA GLY A 29 -1.26 14.89 -6.68
C GLY A 29 -1.86 15.31 -5.32
N HIS A 30 -3.09 15.84 -5.26
CA HIS A 30 -3.64 16.45 -4.03
C HIS A 30 -4.76 15.64 -3.34
N ASN A 31 -4.67 14.30 -3.27
CA ASN A 31 -5.59 13.49 -2.47
C ASN A 31 -4.94 13.04 -1.13
N PRO A 32 -4.94 13.88 -0.09
CA PRO A 32 -4.29 13.57 1.19
C PRO A 32 -4.97 12.41 1.94
N LEU A 33 -6.29 12.23 1.78
CA LEU A 33 -7.01 11.08 2.35
C LEU A 33 -6.61 9.78 1.64
N GLY A 34 -6.47 9.82 0.31
CA GLY A 34 -5.94 8.71 -0.48
C GLY A 34 -4.50 8.35 -0.08
N ALA A 35 -3.64 9.35 0.12
CA ALA A 35 -2.26 9.14 0.58
C ALA A 35 -2.21 8.46 1.97
N LEU A 36 -3.04 8.93 2.91
CA LEU A 36 -3.13 8.32 4.25
C LEU A 36 -3.63 6.87 4.18
N SER A 37 -4.62 6.59 3.32
CA SER A 37 -5.12 5.23 3.08
C SER A 37 -4.02 4.29 2.61
N VAL A 38 -3.19 4.72 1.65
CA VAL A 38 -2.06 3.91 1.16
C VAL A 38 -1.03 3.67 2.26
N VAL A 39 -0.64 4.70 3.02
CA VAL A 39 0.31 4.53 4.14
C VAL A 39 -0.24 3.56 5.18
N ALA A 40 -1.50 3.70 5.58
CA ALA A 40 -2.14 2.79 6.53
C ALA A 40 -2.16 1.34 6.01
N MET A 41 -2.53 1.12 4.74
CA MET A 41 -2.51 -0.21 4.14
C MET A 41 -1.11 -0.81 4.09
N LEU A 42 -0.10 -0.04 3.70
CA LEU A 42 1.29 -0.52 3.65
C LEU A 42 1.83 -0.88 5.03
N LEU A 43 1.51 -0.09 6.06
CA LEU A 43 1.91 -0.38 7.44
C LEU A 43 1.25 -1.65 7.97
N VAL A 44 -0.07 -1.79 7.80
CA VAL A 44 -0.80 -2.99 8.26
C VAL A 44 -0.37 -4.22 7.47
N LEU A 45 -0.17 -4.11 6.16
CA LEU A 45 0.34 -5.19 5.33
C LEU A 45 1.76 -5.59 5.76
N GLY A 46 2.64 -4.62 6.02
CA GLY A 46 3.99 -4.87 6.52
C GLY A 46 3.97 -5.63 7.84
N LEU A 47 3.11 -5.23 8.78
CA LEU A 47 2.95 -5.92 10.06
C LEU A 47 2.32 -7.31 9.90
N GLN A 48 1.39 -7.49 8.96
CA GLN A 48 0.80 -8.79 8.61
C GLN A 48 1.86 -9.76 8.04
N VAL A 49 2.73 -9.27 7.15
CA VAL A 49 3.83 -10.06 6.59
C VAL A 49 4.86 -10.39 7.67
N ALA A 50 5.30 -9.39 8.46
CA ALA A 50 6.27 -9.59 9.52
C ALA A 50 5.78 -10.62 10.55
N SER A 51 4.55 -10.49 11.02
CA SER A 51 3.93 -11.49 11.92
C SER A 51 3.79 -12.87 11.27
N GLY A 52 3.52 -12.93 9.96
CA GLY A 52 3.51 -14.17 9.18
C GLY A 52 4.87 -14.86 9.12
N LEU A 53 5.97 -14.10 9.06
CA LEU A 53 7.32 -14.66 8.98
C LEU A 53 7.78 -15.31 10.29
N ILE A 54 7.28 -14.84 11.44
CA ILE A 54 7.68 -15.32 12.77
C ILE A 54 6.58 -16.13 13.49
N SER A 55 5.45 -16.40 12.84
CA SER A 55 4.35 -17.16 13.45
C SER A 55 4.63 -18.66 13.40
N ASP A 56 4.10 -19.38 14.38
CA ASP A 56 4.12 -20.83 14.43
C ASP A 56 2.73 -21.31 14.89
N ASP A 57 2.16 -22.26 14.17
CA ASP A 57 0.87 -22.87 14.49
C ASP A 57 1.02 -24.23 15.21
N GLU A 58 2.24 -24.66 15.51
CA GLU A 58 2.63 -25.92 16.20
C GLU A 58 2.14 -27.22 15.53
N ILE A 59 1.31 -27.12 14.48
CA ILE A 59 0.61 -28.25 13.87
C ILE A 59 1.14 -28.54 12.46
N ALA A 60 1.11 -27.56 11.55
CA ALA A 60 1.41 -27.79 10.13
C ALA A 60 2.05 -26.61 9.40
N PHE A 61 2.07 -25.42 10.01
CA PHE A 61 2.54 -24.20 9.36
C PHE A 61 3.40 -23.39 10.33
N SER A 62 4.64 -23.13 9.94
CA SER A 62 5.55 -22.24 10.63
C SER A 62 6.15 -21.24 9.64
N GLY A 63 6.32 -20.02 10.09
CA GLY A 63 7.01 -18.97 9.38
C GLY A 63 8.52 -19.25 9.38
N PRO A 64 9.25 -18.89 8.30
CA PRO A 64 10.66 -19.23 8.18
C PRO A 64 11.53 -18.62 9.27
N LEU A 65 11.10 -17.56 9.95
CA LEU A 65 11.84 -16.88 11.01
C LEU A 65 11.34 -17.24 12.42
N SER A 66 10.39 -18.18 12.58
CA SER A 66 9.85 -18.54 13.90
C SER A 66 10.91 -19.14 14.82
N VAL A 67 11.88 -19.86 14.28
CA VAL A 67 13.00 -20.48 15.01
C VAL A 67 13.92 -19.45 15.68
N LEU A 68 13.94 -18.21 15.17
CA LEU A 68 14.80 -17.14 15.69
C LEU A 68 14.19 -16.37 16.86
N VAL A 69 12.93 -16.63 17.21
CA VAL A 69 12.20 -15.87 18.24
C VAL A 69 11.70 -16.78 19.37
N PRO A 70 11.56 -16.24 20.60
CA PRO A 70 10.95 -17.00 21.69
C PRO A 70 9.48 -17.39 21.38
N SER A 71 9.02 -18.48 21.97
CA SER A 71 7.66 -19.02 21.78
C SER A 71 6.54 -18.01 22.12
N ASP A 72 6.77 -17.13 23.08
CA ASP A 72 5.81 -16.07 23.43
C ASP A 72 5.61 -15.08 22.27
N TRP A 73 6.69 -14.75 21.57
CA TRP A 73 6.65 -13.84 20.42
C TRP A 73 6.03 -14.51 19.20
N SER A 74 6.36 -15.77 18.92
CA SER A 74 5.72 -16.51 17.83
C SER A 74 4.22 -16.68 18.08
N SER A 75 3.81 -16.98 19.31
CA SER A 75 2.41 -17.08 19.72
C SER A 75 1.66 -15.75 19.54
N LEU A 76 2.26 -14.64 19.98
CA LEU A 76 1.69 -13.30 19.79
C LEU A 76 1.55 -12.95 18.30
N ALA A 77 2.57 -13.28 17.50
CA ALA A 77 2.56 -13.06 16.07
C ALA A 77 1.49 -13.88 15.37
N THR A 78 1.33 -15.16 15.74
CA THR A 78 0.27 -16.05 15.25
C THR A 78 -1.12 -15.47 15.57
N TRP A 79 -1.36 -15.06 16.82
CA TRP A 79 -2.62 -14.42 17.21
C TRP A 79 -2.89 -13.16 16.39
N TYR A 80 -1.91 -12.25 16.29
CA TYR A 80 -2.06 -11.02 15.52
C TYR A 80 -2.37 -11.34 14.05
N HIS A 81 -1.56 -12.19 13.42
CA HIS A 81 -1.67 -12.55 12.01
C HIS A 81 -3.06 -13.13 11.68
N LYS A 82 -3.57 -14.04 12.52
CA LYS A 82 -4.84 -14.74 12.27
C LYS A 82 -6.07 -13.95 12.69
N ALA A 83 -6.05 -13.34 13.86
CA ALA A 83 -7.23 -12.75 14.48
C ALA A 83 -7.38 -11.25 14.19
N VAL A 84 -6.28 -10.51 14.15
CA VAL A 84 -6.31 -9.04 14.08
C VAL A 84 -5.92 -8.54 12.70
N GLY A 85 -4.66 -8.74 12.31
CA GLY A 85 -4.09 -8.14 11.12
C GLY A 85 -4.82 -8.56 9.84
N LYS A 86 -5.23 -9.84 9.71
CA LYS A 86 -6.08 -10.30 8.59
C LYS A 86 -7.37 -9.49 8.47
N ARG A 87 -8.12 -9.35 9.57
CA ARG A 87 -9.42 -8.65 9.57
C ARG A 87 -9.23 -7.15 9.32
N LEU A 88 -8.22 -6.56 9.94
CA LEU A 88 -7.89 -5.14 9.77
C LEU A 88 -7.49 -4.84 8.32
N LEU A 89 -6.63 -5.67 7.72
CA LEU A 89 -6.20 -5.50 6.33
C LEU A 89 -7.37 -5.65 5.35
N ILE A 90 -8.22 -6.68 5.53
CA ILE A 90 -9.43 -6.85 4.72
C ILE A 90 -10.34 -5.61 4.85
N GLY A 91 -10.56 -5.11 6.06
CA GLY A 91 -11.35 -3.91 6.30
C GLY A 91 -10.78 -2.67 5.58
N LEU A 92 -9.47 -2.47 5.62
CA LEU A 92 -8.80 -1.37 4.92
C LEU A 92 -8.93 -1.49 3.40
N VAL A 93 -8.77 -2.70 2.85
CA VAL A 93 -8.93 -2.95 1.41
C VAL A 93 -10.37 -2.68 0.97
N VAL A 94 -11.36 -3.18 1.72
CA VAL A 94 -12.78 -2.92 1.43
C VAL A 94 -13.07 -1.42 1.48
N LEU A 95 -12.63 -0.73 2.54
CA LEU A 95 -12.78 0.72 2.67
C LEU A 95 -12.16 1.47 1.48
N HIS A 96 -10.97 1.05 1.05
CA HIS A 96 -10.27 1.64 -0.09
C HIS A 96 -11.06 1.44 -1.40
N VAL A 97 -11.56 0.23 -1.66
CA VAL A 97 -12.38 -0.07 -2.85
C VAL A 97 -13.69 0.73 -2.82
N LEU A 98 -14.36 0.82 -1.66
CA LEU A 98 -15.54 1.65 -1.49
C LEU A 98 -15.25 3.13 -1.77
N ALA A 99 -14.10 3.65 -1.35
CA ALA A 99 -13.69 5.01 -1.67
C ALA A 99 -13.47 5.22 -3.18
N ILE A 100 -12.87 4.25 -3.89
CA ILE A 100 -12.74 4.29 -5.35
C ILE A 100 -14.11 4.32 -6.04
N VAL A 101 -15.03 3.44 -5.62
CA VAL A 101 -16.39 3.37 -6.17
C VAL A 101 -17.15 4.66 -5.88
N TYR A 102 -17.05 5.18 -4.65
CA TYR A 102 -17.63 6.46 -4.27
C TYR A 102 -17.10 7.59 -5.16
N HIS A 103 -15.78 7.65 -5.38
CA HIS A 103 -15.19 8.64 -6.28
C HIS A 103 -15.71 8.49 -7.72
N ARG A 104 -15.85 7.26 -8.20
CA ARG A 104 -16.38 6.96 -9.54
C ARG A 104 -17.82 7.43 -9.71
N VAL A 105 -18.70 7.14 -8.75
CA VAL A 105 -20.13 7.47 -8.81
C VAL A 105 -20.37 8.95 -8.56
N ARG A 106 -19.70 9.55 -7.56
CA ARG A 106 -19.94 10.92 -7.13
C ARG A 106 -19.23 11.97 -7.99
N PHE A 107 -18.06 11.66 -8.53
CA PHE A 107 -17.20 12.59 -9.27
C PHE A 107 -16.98 12.18 -10.72
N GLY A 108 -17.44 11.00 -11.14
CA GLY A 108 -17.27 10.51 -12.51
C GLY A 108 -15.83 10.12 -12.86
N GLU A 109 -14.89 10.18 -11.91
CA GLU A 109 -13.47 9.95 -12.17
C GLU A 109 -13.18 8.49 -12.52
N ARG A 110 -12.46 8.26 -13.61
CA ARG A 110 -12.08 6.94 -14.13
C ARG A 110 -10.80 6.40 -13.47
N LEU A 111 -10.75 6.39 -12.14
CA LEU A 111 -9.55 6.05 -11.35
C LEU A 111 -8.95 4.67 -11.68
N VAL A 112 -9.80 3.65 -11.83
CA VAL A 112 -9.33 2.28 -12.12
C VAL A 112 -8.54 2.21 -13.43
N THR A 113 -9.03 2.86 -14.48
CA THR A 113 -8.34 2.93 -15.78
C THR A 113 -6.96 3.57 -15.65
N THR A 114 -6.84 4.63 -14.85
CA THR A 114 -5.56 5.30 -14.60
C THR A 114 -4.59 4.43 -13.79
N MET A 115 -5.10 3.56 -12.92
CA MET A 115 -4.26 2.60 -12.17
C MET A 115 -3.72 1.49 -13.07
N VAL A 116 -4.52 1.03 -14.04
CA VAL A 116 -4.13 -0.06 -14.96
C VAL A 116 -3.17 0.43 -16.04
N HIS A 117 -3.45 1.59 -16.64
CA HIS A 117 -2.63 2.11 -17.74
C HIS A 117 -1.45 2.95 -17.26
N GLY A 118 -1.50 3.45 -16.03
CA GLY A 118 -0.51 4.40 -15.49
C GLY A 118 -0.73 5.84 -15.93
N ASP A 119 -1.59 6.07 -16.94
CA ASP A 119 -1.88 7.39 -17.49
C ASP A 119 -3.15 7.99 -16.89
N LYS A 120 -3.01 9.20 -16.33
CA LYS A 120 -4.15 10.01 -15.89
C LYS A 120 -4.46 11.06 -16.95
N PRO A 121 -5.68 11.09 -17.53
CA PRO A 121 -6.08 12.18 -18.41
C PRO A 121 -6.14 13.47 -17.58
N LEU A 122 -5.38 14.48 -17.99
CA LEU A 122 -5.31 15.80 -17.36
C LEU A 122 -6.05 16.82 -18.23
N SER A 123 -6.64 17.85 -17.61
CA SER A 123 -7.12 19.00 -18.36
C SER A 123 -5.94 19.75 -18.97
N HIS A 124 -6.19 20.58 -20.00
CA HIS A 124 -5.13 21.31 -20.70
C HIS A 124 -4.30 22.18 -19.74
N GLU A 125 -4.95 22.83 -18.78
CA GLU A 125 -4.29 23.62 -17.72
C GLU A 125 -3.40 22.76 -16.80
N GLN A 126 -3.85 21.55 -16.47
CA GLN A 126 -3.09 20.61 -15.63
C GLN A 126 -1.91 19.99 -16.37
N ALA A 127 -2.04 19.75 -17.67
CA ALA A 127 -0.98 19.20 -18.52
C ALA A 127 0.20 20.17 -18.66
N VAL A 128 -0.06 21.48 -18.72
CA VAL A 128 0.98 22.52 -18.76
C VAL A 128 1.77 22.59 -17.43
N GLN A 129 1.12 22.31 -16.30
CA GLN A 129 1.74 22.38 -14.97
C GLN A 129 2.41 21.08 -14.52
N THR A 130 2.10 19.95 -15.19
CA THR A 130 2.55 18.62 -14.75
C THR A 130 3.41 17.98 -15.85
N PRO A 131 4.75 18.09 -15.79
CA PRO A 131 5.61 17.45 -16.78
C PRO A 131 5.40 15.93 -16.78
N SER A 132 5.52 15.31 -17.97
CA SER A 132 5.37 13.87 -18.13
C SER A 132 6.36 13.10 -17.24
N SER A 133 5.91 11.96 -16.72
CA SER A 133 6.78 11.11 -15.92
C SER A 133 7.84 10.47 -16.83
N ARG A 134 9.08 10.37 -16.33
CA ARG A 134 10.13 9.61 -17.01
C ARG A 134 9.86 8.12 -16.80
N ASP A 135 9.48 7.42 -17.86
CA ASP A 135 9.11 6.00 -17.87
C ASP A 135 9.84 5.20 -18.97
N GLY A 136 11.00 5.71 -19.38
CA GLY A 136 11.83 5.15 -20.44
C GLY A 136 12.40 3.77 -20.12
N LEU A 137 13.13 3.22 -21.10
CA LEU A 137 13.72 1.87 -20.99
C LEU A 137 14.65 1.74 -19.77
N ARG A 138 15.40 2.79 -19.43
CA ARG A 138 16.33 2.79 -18.28
C ARG A 138 15.57 2.64 -16.95
N GLU A 139 14.50 3.39 -16.76
CA GLU A 139 13.66 3.31 -15.57
C GLU A 139 12.98 1.94 -15.46
N ARG A 140 12.53 1.38 -16.59
CA ARG A 140 11.97 0.02 -16.65
C ARG A 140 13.00 -1.06 -16.30
N LEU A 141 14.25 -0.91 -16.77
CA LEU A 141 15.34 -1.83 -16.40
C LEU A 141 15.67 -1.74 -14.91
N HIS A 142 15.74 -0.53 -14.34
CA HIS A 142 15.94 -0.37 -12.89
C HIS A 142 14.81 -1.02 -12.09
N ALA A 143 13.56 -0.83 -12.52
CA ALA A 143 12.40 -1.47 -11.88
C ALA A 143 12.48 -3.01 -11.96
N LEU A 144 12.92 -3.56 -13.10
CA LEU A 144 13.11 -5.00 -13.28
C LEU A 144 14.20 -5.54 -12.34
N VAL A 145 15.34 -4.84 -12.22
CA VAL A 145 16.42 -5.22 -11.30
C VAL A 145 15.91 -5.28 -9.87
N TRP A 146 15.17 -4.27 -9.41
CA TRP A 146 14.58 -4.27 -8.08
C TRP A 146 13.56 -5.40 -7.88
N LEU A 147 12.72 -5.68 -8.87
CA LEU A 147 11.76 -6.78 -8.82
C LEU A 147 12.47 -8.13 -8.65
N VAL A 148 13.50 -8.39 -9.46
CA VAL A 148 14.31 -9.61 -9.39
C VAL A 148 15.02 -9.72 -8.05
N ALA A 149 15.58 -8.62 -7.54
CA ALA A 149 16.22 -8.58 -6.23
C ALA A 149 15.23 -8.92 -5.09
N CYS A 150 14.04 -8.31 -5.08
CA CYS A 150 12.99 -8.62 -4.10
C CYS A 150 12.55 -10.09 -4.18
N ALA A 151 12.32 -10.62 -5.38
CA ALA A 151 11.94 -12.02 -5.57
C ALA A 151 13.03 -12.98 -5.08
N TRP A 152 14.29 -12.66 -5.33
CA TRP A 152 15.43 -13.43 -4.85
C TRP A 152 15.52 -13.40 -3.32
N ILE A 153 15.37 -12.24 -2.68
CA ILE A 153 15.36 -12.10 -1.21
C ILE A 153 14.24 -12.94 -0.60
N VAL A 154 13.01 -12.84 -1.11
CA VAL A 154 11.87 -13.62 -0.61
C VAL A 154 12.16 -15.11 -0.70
N ARG A 155 12.67 -15.56 -1.86
CA ARG A 155 13.06 -16.96 -2.06
C ARG A 155 14.15 -17.38 -1.07
N ALA A 156 15.17 -16.56 -0.85
CA ALA A 156 16.25 -16.86 0.08
C ALA A 156 15.76 -17.00 1.52
N VAL A 157 14.87 -16.11 1.99
CA VAL A 157 14.27 -16.20 3.33
C VAL A 157 13.44 -17.48 3.49
N VAL A 158 12.63 -17.82 2.49
CA VAL A 158 11.81 -19.04 2.53
C VAL A 158 12.68 -20.30 2.52
N GLN A 159 13.73 -20.33 1.69
CA GLN A 159 14.65 -21.47 1.62
C GLN A 159 15.43 -21.64 2.92
N TRP A 160 15.87 -20.54 3.52
CA TRP A 160 16.55 -20.57 4.80
C TRP A 160 15.70 -21.25 5.88
N GLY A 161 14.45 -20.81 6.05
CA GLY A 161 13.54 -21.42 7.04
C GLY A 161 13.14 -22.87 6.73
N SER A 162 13.27 -23.32 5.48
CA SER A 162 13.06 -24.75 5.13
C SER A 162 14.27 -25.64 5.42
N SER A 163 15.45 -25.05 5.64
CA SER A 163 16.72 -25.76 5.85
C SER A 163 17.14 -25.88 7.32
N THR A 164 16.45 -25.16 8.21
CA THR A 164 16.61 -25.17 9.67
C THR A 164 15.53 -26.02 10.31
#